data_AF-A0A3L6JA44-F1
#
_entry.id   AF-A0A3L6JA44-F1
#
_cell.length_a   1.000
_cell.length_b   1.000
_cell.length_c   1.000
_cell.angle_alpha   90.00
_cell.angle_beta   90.00
_cell.angle_gamma   90.00
#
_symmetry.space_group_name_H-M   'P 1'
#
loop_
_entity.id
_entity.type
_entity.pdbx_description
1 polymer ?
#
loop_
_entity_poly.entity_id
_entity_poly.type
_entity_poly.pdbx_seq_one_letter_code
_entity_poly.pdbx_strand_id
1 'polypeptide(L)'
;MDFSTARNEEADLMRIVAAAQGIEIRAPDDAYFSYFNSPYIGHSLGTAVDIYPRHQEWGGPVPAPVSGRVTRIKKLHMGSIKPFPTDDFDYGIALAPENAESDIVRVMHAEPAVREGSKVDEGDEIGRTIRSRYFNYWTGPHYHVEAMPASNFTRSSKSIPLDVRMEIEPHQIGTAPSNIEMTITEVTDDHAIGYPQEDIHTEIGDLSGLSAQDASGSAMGIIDGGLSHYQHGGVFGRYNTDVGEIVCVANNQVGTAASSRGLVTYFRRGPSIRASIDGIELRGLSCFLYPPQYKKRGMPQLILIPKRYGGFRHLLEDDSSGTLRIEPGRDRIRHEDRHES
;
A
#
# COMPACT_ATOMS: atom_id res chain seq x y z
N MET A 1 24.35 -35.87 -21.03
CA MET A 1 23.68 -35.68 -19.74
C MET A 1 22.91 -34.41 -19.88
N ASP A 2 21.60 -34.56 -19.87
CA ASP A 2 20.62 -33.52 -20.19
C ASP A 2 20.49 -32.60 -18.97
N PHE A 3 20.91 -31.34 -19.10
CA PHE A 3 20.65 -30.32 -18.09
C PHE A 3 19.24 -29.79 -18.32
N SER A 4 18.26 -30.63 -17.99
CA SER A 4 16.90 -30.21 -17.70
C SER A 4 16.97 -29.29 -16.48
N THR A 5 16.92 -27.99 -16.74
CA THR A 5 16.61 -26.97 -15.74
C THR A 5 15.27 -27.36 -15.11
N ALA A 6 15.32 -27.84 -13.87
CA ALA A 6 14.16 -27.89 -13.00
C ALA A 6 13.60 -26.47 -12.96
N ARG A 7 12.47 -26.25 -13.65
CA ARG A 7 11.60 -25.11 -13.35
C ARG A 7 11.25 -25.28 -11.88
N ASN A 8 11.61 -24.29 -11.05
CA ASN A 8 11.09 -24.23 -9.69
C ASN A 8 9.57 -24.32 -9.77
N GLU A 9 9.00 -25.35 -9.16
CA GLU A 9 7.56 -25.61 -9.08
C GLU A 9 6.88 -24.76 -7.98
N GLU A 10 7.48 -23.63 -7.58
CA GLU A 10 6.72 -22.49 -7.08
C GLU A 10 6.36 -21.67 -8.32
N ALA A 11 5.23 -22.00 -8.96
CA ALA A 11 4.61 -21.02 -9.83
C ALA A 11 4.37 -19.77 -8.98
N ASP A 12 4.81 -18.58 -9.42
CA ASP A 12 4.41 -17.30 -8.84
C ASP A 12 2.88 -17.25 -8.81
N LEU A 13 2.28 -17.64 -7.68
CA LEU A 13 0.84 -17.77 -7.57
C LEU A 13 0.30 -16.35 -7.57
N MET A 14 -0.47 -16.02 -8.60
CA MET A 14 -1.10 -14.71 -8.72
C MET A 14 -2.46 -14.72 -8.00
N ARG A 15 -2.64 -13.83 -7.02
CA ARG A 15 -3.91 -13.66 -6.30
C ARG A 15 -4.71 -12.49 -6.87
N ILE A 16 -6.04 -12.57 -6.80
CA ILE A 16 -6.93 -11.44 -7.11
C ILE A 16 -6.84 -10.46 -5.94
N VAL A 17 -6.45 -9.22 -6.23
CA VAL A 17 -6.46 -8.13 -5.23
C VAL A 17 -7.69 -7.24 -5.41
N ALA A 18 -8.10 -6.98 -6.64
CA ALA A 18 -9.25 -6.14 -6.94
C ALA A 18 -10.01 -6.62 -8.18
N ALA A 19 -11.27 -6.19 -8.30
CA ALA A 19 -12.04 -6.35 -9.53
C ALA A 19 -12.66 -5.01 -9.97
N ALA A 20 -12.82 -4.81 -11.28
CA ALA A 20 -13.48 -3.64 -11.84
C ALA A 20 -14.16 -3.99 -13.16
N GLN A 21 -15.49 -3.86 -13.23
CA GLN A 21 -16.28 -4.16 -14.44
C GLN A 21 -15.96 -5.52 -15.10
N GLY A 22 -15.73 -6.56 -14.29
CA GLY A 22 -15.40 -7.91 -14.77
C GLY A 22 -13.92 -8.15 -15.06
N ILE A 23 -13.07 -7.12 -14.95
CA ILE A 23 -11.61 -7.26 -14.97
C ILE A 23 -11.15 -7.66 -13.57
N GLU A 24 -10.39 -8.75 -13.45
CA GLU A 24 -9.74 -9.15 -12.20
C GLU A 24 -8.28 -8.68 -12.22
N ILE A 25 -7.91 -7.81 -11.29
CA ILE A 25 -6.55 -7.33 -11.12
C ILE A 25 -5.83 -8.30 -10.19
N ARG A 26 -4.69 -8.81 -10.65
CA ARG A 26 -3.87 -9.75 -9.89
C ARG A 26 -2.52 -9.18 -9.46
N ALA A 27 -1.99 -9.77 -8.40
CA ALA A 27 -0.67 -9.50 -7.85
C ALA A 27 0.00 -10.83 -7.46
N PRO A 28 1.33 -10.90 -7.34
CA PRO A 28 1.99 -12.01 -6.67
C PRO A 28 1.36 -12.25 -5.29
N ASP A 29 1.20 -13.51 -4.89
CA ASP A 29 0.57 -13.89 -3.62
C ASP A 29 1.34 -13.40 -2.39
N ASP A 30 2.65 -13.22 -2.55
CA ASP A 30 3.60 -12.70 -1.56
C ASP A 30 3.80 -11.16 -1.63
N ALA A 31 3.03 -10.45 -2.46
CA ALA A 31 3.01 -9.00 -2.48
C ALA A 31 2.10 -8.44 -1.38
N TYR A 32 2.54 -7.37 -0.71
CA TYR A 32 1.63 -6.57 0.12
C TYR A 32 1.05 -5.42 -0.71
N PHE A 33 -0.05 -4.84 -0.23
CA PHE A 33 -0.78 -3.86 -1.03
C PHE A 33 -1.41 -2.76 -0.18
N SER A 34 -1.70 -1.64 -0.85
CA SER A 34 -2.40 -0.49 -0.29
C SER A 34 -3.38 0.08 -1.30
N TYR A 35 -4.58 0.37 -0.83
CA TYR A 35 -5.62 1.10 -1.54
C TYR A 35 -5.69 2.56 -1.11
N PHE A 36 -5.21 2.90 0.09
CA PHE A 36 -5.39 4.23 0.68
C PHE A 36 -4.11 4.90 1.18
N ASN A 37 -2.95 4.23 1.16
CA ASN A 37 -1.67 4.79 1.61
C ASN A 37 -0.97 5.67 0.56
N SER A 38 -1.71 6.64 0.03
CA SER A 38 -1.22 7.56 -1.01
C SER A 38 -2.04 8.86 -1.02
N PRO A 39 -1.43 10.02 -1.34
CA PRO A 39 -2.16 11.29 -1.38
C PRO A 39 -2.95 11.48 -2.68
N TYR A 40 -2.75 10.60 -3.67
CA TYR A 40 -3.28 10.76 -5.01
C TYR A 40 -4.76 10.39 -5.11
N ILE A 41 -5.45 11.05 -6.05
CA ILE A 41 -6.91 11.01 -6.16
C ILE A 41 -7.47 9.60 -6.32
N GLY A 42 -6.77 8.71 -7.05
CA GLY A 42 -7.23 7.34 -7.29
C GLY A 42 -7.45 6.57 -5.99
N HIS A 43 -6.59 6.76 -5.00
CA HIS A 43 -6.71 6.14 -3.69
C HIS A 43 -7.87 6.72 -2.87
N SER A 44 -8.04 8.05 -2.90
CA SER A 44 -9.19 8.69 -2.22
C SER A 44 -10.55 8.35 -2.84
N LEU A 45 -10.57 7.93 -4.10
CA LEU A 45 -11.77 7.47 -4.81
C LEU A 45 -11.96 5.95 -4.75
N GLY A 46 -11.01 5.20 -4.18
CA GLY A 46 -11.02 3.74 -4.19
C GLY A 46 -10.94 3.14 -5.59
N THR A 47 -10.22 3.79 -6.52
CA THR A 47 -10.08 3.37 -7.92
C THR A 47 -8.67 2.84 -8.24
N ALA A 48 -7.79 2.77 -7.25
CA ALA A 48 -6.40 2.40 -7.41
C ALA A 48 -5.92 1.45 -6.32
N VAL A 49 -4.92 0.64 -6.67
CA VAL A 49 -4.16 -0.19 -5.73
C VAL A 49 -2.67 -0.08 -6.04
N ASP A 50 -1.88 0.14 -5.00
CA ASP A 50 -0.43 0.04 -5.05
C ASP A 50 -0.04 -1.38 -4.61
N ILE A 51 0.71 -2.07 -5.46
CA ILE A 51 1.18 -3.44 -5.23
C ILE A 51 2.68 -3.39 -5.01
N TYR A 52 3.12 -3.89 -3.86
CA TYR A 52 4.51 -3.94 -3.43
C TYR A 52 5.00 -5.38 -3.52
N PRO A 53 5.70 -5.76 -4.61
CA PRO A 53 6.31 -7.07 -4.70
C PRO A 53 7.34 -7.26 -3.59
N ARG A 54 7.65 -8.51 -3.28
CA ARG A 54 8.58 -8.85 -2.20
C ARG A 54 10.04 -8.44 -2.46
N HIS A 55 10.37 -7.95 -3.66
CA HIS A 55 11.69 -7.37 -3.91
C HIS A 55 11.78 -6.02 -3.17
N GLN A 56 12.51 -5.99 -2.05
CA GLN A 56 12.63 -4.79 -1.20
C GLN A 56 13.49 -3.68 -1.84
N GLU A 57 14.04 -3.91 -3.03
CA GLU A 57 14.87 -2.96 -3.77
C GLU A 57 14.17 -2.41 -5.02
N TRP A 58 14.56 -1.20 -5.42
CA TRP A 58 14.15 -0.60 -6.69
C TRP A 58 14.76 -1.33 -7.88
N GLY A 59 14.07 -1.34 -9.01
CA GLY A 59 14.50 -2.03 -10.23
C GLY A 59 14.12 -3.52 -10.29
N GLY A 60 13.36 -4.01 -9.30
CA GLY A 60 12.79 -5.36 -9.33
C GLY A 60 11.61 -5.50 -10.29
N PRO A 61 11.24 -6.74 -10.66
CA PRO A 61 10.28 -7.02 -11.72
C PRO A 61 8.85 -6.59 -11.37
N VAL A 62 8.17 -6.00 -12.34
CA VAL A 62 6.75 -5.65 -12.28
C VAL A 62 5.98 -6.68 -13.10
N PRO A 63 5.22 -7.58 -12.45
CA PRO A 63 4.42 -8.59 -13.14
C PRO A 63 3.16 -7.98 -13.75
N ALA A 64 2.69 -8.57 -14.85
CA ALA A 64 1.45 -8.18 -15.50
C ALA A 64 0.26 -8.47 -14.56
N PRO A 65 -0.56 -7.46 -14.20
CA PRO A 65 -1.73 -7.68 -13.34
C PRO A 65 -2.91 -8.33 -14.06
N VAL A 66 -2.85 -8.45 -15.39
CA VAL A 66 -3.89 -9.04 -16.26
C VAL A 66 -3.25 -9.66 -17.50
N SER A 67 -3.84 -10.73 -18.02
CA SER A 67 -3.52 -11.25 -19.36
C SER A 67 -4.11 -10.35 -20.44
N GLY A 68 -3.37 -10.11 -21.51
CA GLY A 68 -3.88 -9.34 -22.64
C GLY A 68 -2.79 -8.74 -23.51
N ARG A 69 -3.04 -7.52 -24.01
CA ARG A 69 -2.14 -6.83 -24.93
C ARG A 69 -1.73 -5.46 -24.41
N VAL A 70 -0.44 -5.15 -24.50
CA VAL A 70 0.08 -3.80 -24.29
C VAL A 70 -0.42 -2.90 -25.42
N THR A 71 -1.30 -1.95 -25.13
CA THR A 71 -1.89 -1.06 -26.14
C THR A 71 -1.22 0.30 -26.20
N ARG A 72 -0.60 0.74 -25.10
CA ARG A 72 0.06 2.04 -25.03
C ARG A 72 1.15 2.05 -23.98
N ILE A 73 2.28 2.70 -24.28
CA ILE A 73 3.31 3.03 -23.32
C ILE A 73 3.56 4.53 -23.41
N LYS A 74 3.52 5.23 -22.28
CA LYS A 74 3.79 6.66 -22.22
C LYS A 74 4.91 6.94 -21.24
N LYS A 75 6.03 7.46 -21.75
CA LYS A 75 7.08 8.08 -20.96
C LYS A 75 6.63 9.45 -20.46
N LEU A 76 6.83 9.73 -19.19
CA LEU A 76 6.37 10.92 -18.48
C LEU A 76 7.57 11.68 -17.93
N HIS A 77 7.62 12.98 -18.22
CA HIS A 77 8.51 13.89 -17.52
C HIS A 77 7.88 14.24 -16.17
N MET A 78 8.70 14.22 -15.13
CA MET A 78 8.28 14.56 -13.77
C MET A 78 8.73 15.97 -13.38
N GLY A 79 8.20 16.45 -12.26
CA GLY A 79 8.57 17.75 -11.70
C GLY A 79 10.01 17.82 -11.18
N SER A 80 10.23 18.78 -10.29
CA SER A 80 11.53 19.07 -9.68
C SER A 80 12.18 17.84 -9.04
N ILE A 81 13.51 17.79 -9.13
CA ILE A 81 14.34 16.79 -8.47
C ILE A 81 14.05 16.81 -6.96
N LYS A 82 13.91 15.63 -6.37
CA LYS A 82 13.65 15.45 -4.95
C LYS A 82 14.96 15.43 -4.14
N PRO A 83 14.93 15.73 -2.82
CA PRO A 83 16.11 15.66 -1.96
C PRO A 83 16.50 14.22 -1.54
N PHE A 84 16.12 13.22 -2.33
CA PHE A 84 16.40 11.80 -2.17
C PHE A 84 16.54 11.18 -3.58
N PRO A 85 17.18 10.01 -3.73
CA PRO A 85 17.39 9.39 -5.04
C PRO A 85 16.07 9.18 -5.79
N THR A 86 16.02 9.54 -7.08
CA THR A 86 14.85 9.34 -7.95
C THR A 86 15.30 9.13 -9.38
N ASP A 87 14.52 8.39 -10.15
CA ASP A 87 14.68 8.27 -11.59
C ASP A 87 14.33 9.57 -12.32
N ASP A 88 14.74 9.65 -13.59
CA ASP A 88 14.51 10.82 -14.44
C ASP A 88 13.12 10.87 -15.06
N PHE A 89 12.48 9.71 -15.21
CA PHE A 89 11.20 9.56 -15.88
C PHE A 89 10.27 8.64 -15.12
N ASP A 90 8.98 8.88 -15.30
CA ASP A 90 7.94 7.90 -14.98
C ASP A 90 7.36 7.31 -16.26
N TYR A 91 6.56 6.27 -16.12
CA TYR A 91 5.93 5.59 -17.22
C TYR A 91 4.51 5.17 -16.87
N GLY A 92 3.64 5.19 -17.88
CA GLY A 92 2.35 4.51 -17.84
C GLY A 92 2.31 3.43 -18.91
N ILE A 93 1.89 2.22 -18.54
CA ILE A 93 1.72 1.06 -19.42
C ILE A 93 0.22 0.71 -19.42
N ALA A 94 -0.42 0.73 -20.59
CA ALA A 94 -1.80 0.30 -20.76
C ALA A 94 -1.85 -1.14 -21.25
N LEU A 95 -2.53 -2.00 -20.50
CA LEU A 95 -2.90 -3.35 -20.89
C LEU A 95 -4.37 -3.36 -21.25
N ALA A 96 -4.74 -3.89 -22.42
CA ALA A 96 -6.12 -4.25 -22.74
C ALA A 96 -6.35 -5.71 -22.34
N PRO A 97 -7.13 -5.98 -21.29
CA PRO A 97 -7.48 -7.34 -20.87
C PRO A 97 -8.21 -8.10 -21.97
N GLU A 98 -8.01 -9.41 -22.07
CA GLU A 98 -8.68 -10.24 -23.09
C GLU A 98 -10.21 -10.26 -22.98
N ASN A 99 -10.73 -10.07 -21.76
CA ASN A 99 -12.14 -10.08 -21.43
C ASN A 99 -12.80 -8.69 -21.38
N ALA A 100 -12.08 -7.63 -21.76
CA ALA A 100 -12.57 -6.25 -21.76
C ALA A 100 -12.68 -5.69 -23.18
N GLU A 101 -13.81 -5.03 -23.50
CA GLU A 101 -14.02 -4.47 -24.83
C GLU A 101 -13.37 -3.09 -25.02
N SER A 102 -13.50 -2.20 -24.02
CA SER A 102 -13.11 -0.78 -24.15
C SER A 102 -12.32 -0.22 -22.95
N ASP A 103 -12.15 -1.05 -21.92
CA ASP A 103 -11.40 -0.70 -20.72
C ASP A 103 -9.97 -1.24 -20.80
N ILE A 104 -9.07 -0.57 -20.10
CA ILE A 104 -7.67 -0.94 -19.92
C ILE A 104 -7.34 -1.04 -18.43
N VAL A 105 -6.29 -1.79 -18.14
CA VAL A 105 -5.56 -1.70 -16.88
C VAL A 105 -4.30 -0.88 -17.11
N ARG A 106 -4.18 0.25 -16.41
CA ARG A 106 -3.00 1.10 -16.44
C ARG A 106 -2.08 0.75 -15.28
N VAL A 107 -0.83 0.46 -15.59
CA VAL A 107 0.26 0.27 -14.65
C VAL A 107 1.18 1.49 -14.69
N MET A 108 1.53 2.04 -13.52
CA MET A 108 2.47 3.17 -13.40
C MET A 108 3.64 2.84 -12.48
N HIS A 109 4.67 3.69 -12.50
CA HIS A 109 5.90 3.55 -11.71
C HIS A 109 6.74 2.32 -12.07
N ALA A 110 6.69 1.93 -13.35
CA ALA A 110 7.43 0.82 -13.90
C ALA A 110 8.15 1.20 -15.21
N GLU A 111 9.47 1.13 -15.25
CA GLU A 111 10.21 1.22 -16.51
C GLU A 111 9.85 0.01 -17.41
N PRO A 112 9.30 0.21 -18.62
CA PRO A 112 8.79 -0.88 -19.43
C PRO A 112 9.89 -1.83 -19.94
N ALA A 113 9.68 -3.14 -19.75
CA ALA A 113 10.47 -4.21 -20.37
C ALA A 113 9.80 -4.76 -21.65
N VAL A 114 8.58 -4.30 -21.93
CA VAL A 114 7.75 -4.69 -23.08
C VAL A 114 7.54 -3.52 -24.05
N ARG A 115 6.99 -3.82 -25.22
CA ARG A 115 6.63 -2.84 -26.26
C ARG A 115 5.14 -2.84 -26.56
N GLU A 116 4.63 -1.74 -27.08
CA GLU A 116 3.26 -1.69 -27.62
C GLU A 116 3.04 -2.83 -28.64
N GLY A 117 1.88 -3.46 -28.55
CA GLY A 117 1.53 -4.65 -29.32
C GLY A 117 1.95 -5.98 -28.69
N SER A 118 2.79 -6.00 -27.65
CA SER A 118 3.17 -7.24 -26.95
C SER A 118 1.94 -7.91 -26.33
N LYS A 119 1.87 -9.23 -26.44
CA LYS A 119 0.96 -10.05 -25.63
C LYS A 119 1.68 -10.44 -24.34
N VAL A 120 0.95 -10.44 -23.24
CA VAL A 120 1.45 -10.81 -21.92
C VAL A 120 0.41 -11.67 -21.23
N ASP A 121 0.86 -12.66 -20.49
CA ASP A 121 0.03 -13.41 -19.56
C ASP A 121 0.17 -12.83 -18.14
N GLU A 122 -0.83 -13.05 -17.29
CA GLU A 122 -0.76 -12.70 -15.86
C GLU A 122 0.54 -13.22 -15.25
N GLY A 123 1.28 -12.34 -14.55
CA GLY A 123 2.58 -12.68 -13.95
C GLY A 123 3.80 -12.41 -14.83
N ASP A 124 3.66 -12.25 -16.16
CA ASP A 124 4.79 -11.93 -17.03
C ASP A 124 5.45 -10.59 -16.63
N GLU A 125 6.78 -10.49 -16.67
CA GLU A 125 7.49 -9.23 -16.41
C GLU A 125 7.16 -8.19 -17.51
N ILE A 126 6.45 -7.12 -17.13
CA ILE A 126 6.12 -6.01 -18.03
C ILE A 126 7.04 -4.80 -17.85
N GLY A 127 7.82 -4.79 -16.79
CA GLY A 127 8.72 -3.69 -16.47
C GLY A 127 9.44 -3.89 -15.15
N ARG A 128 10.07 -2.82 -14.68
CA ARG A 128 10.82 -2.80 -13.43
C ARG A 128 10.46 -1.58 -12.59
N THR A 129 10.35 -1.74 -11.27
CA THR A 129 9.97 -0.63 -10.39
C THR A 129 10.97 0.51 -10.48
N ILE A 130 10.48 1.74 -10.48
CA ILE A 130 11.30 2.95 -10.51
C ILE A 130 10.94 3.87 -9.35
N ARG A 131 11.93 4.61 -8.85
CA ARG A 131 11.73 5.58 -7.79
C ARG A 131 11.30 6.93 -8.38
N SER A 132 10.00 7.05 -8.61
CA SER A 132 9.37 8.25 -9.20
C SER A 132 9.51 9.50 -8.31
N ARG A 133 9.62 10.68 -8.93
CA ARG A 133 9.54 11.99 -8.25
C ARG A 133 8.12 12.32 -7.79
N TYR A 134 7.11 11.54 -8.15
CA TYR A 134 5.79 11.62 -7.53
C TYR A 134 5.79 11.07 -6.09
N PHE A 135 6.77 10.25 -5.74
CA PHE A 135 6.86 9.67 -4.41
C PHE A 135 7.36 10.64 -3.34
N ASN A 136 7.11 10.24 -2.09
CA ASN A 136 7.83 10.75 -0.94
C ASN A 136 9.01 9.81 -0.63
N TYR A 137 9.96 10.27 0.19
CA TYR A 137 11.16 9.44 0.47
C TYR A 137 10.81 8.09 1.12
N TRP A 138 9.73 8.03 1.89
CA TRP A 138 9.32 6.82 2.62
C TRP A 138 8.50 5.83 1.77
N THR A 139 8.23 6.15 0.52
CA THR A 139 7.51 5.25 -0.38
C THR A 139 8.44 4.12 -0.81
N GLY A 140 8.05 2.87 -0.57
CA GLY A 140 8.80 1.69 -1.00
C GLY A 140 8.59 1.32 -2.48
N PRO A 141 9.39 0.38 -3.02
CA PRO A 141 9.23 -0.14 -4.37
C PRO A 141 7.86 -0.77 -4.60
N HIS A 142 7.08 -0.20 -5.52
CA HIS A 142 5.76 -0.70 -5.90
C HIS A 142 5.43 -0.29 -7.33
N TYR A 143 4.34 -0.86 -7.85
CA TYR A 143 3.68 -0.38 -9.04
C TYR A 143 2.22 -0.06 -8.74
N HIS A 144 1.73 0.97 -9.40
CA HIS A 144 0.37 1.49 -9.20
C HIS A 144 -0.55 0.99 -10.31
N VAL A 145 -1.74 0.50 -9.94
CA VAL A 145 -2.69 -0.12 -10.88
C VAL A 145 -4.07 0.51 -10.79
N GLU A 146 -4.63 0.86 -11.95
CA GLU A 146 -5.99 1.36 -12.11
C GLU A 146 -6.68 0.71 -13.32
N ALA A 147 -7.97 0.37 -13.19
CA ALA A 147 -8.82 0.05 -14.33
C ALA A 147 -9.55 1.30 -14.83
N MET A 148 -9.60 1.54 -16.14
CA MET A 148 -10.24 2.74 -16.71
C MET A 148 -10.64 2.56 -18.17
N PRO A 149 -11.57 3.37 -18.70
CA PRO A 149 -11.81 3.42 -20.14
C PRO A 149 -10.54 3.81 -20.90
N ALA A 150 -10.26 3.14 -22.03
CA ALA A 150 -9.05 3.35 -22.83
C ALA A 150 -8.82 4.82 -23.23
N SER A 151 -9.91 5.57 -23.46
CA SER A 151 -9.88 6.99 -23.80
C SER A 151 -9.36 7.90 -22.67
N ASN A 152 -9.30 7.40 -21.44
CA ASN A 152 -8.91 8.14 -20.24
C ASN A 152 -7.52 7.76 -19.70
N PHE A 153 -6.66 7.14 -20.50
CA PHE A 153 -5.32 6.67 -20.09
C PHE A 153 -4.47 7.64 -19.24
N THR A 154 -4.69 8.96 -19.30
CA THR A 154 -3.94 9.95 -18.49
C THR A 154 -4.74 10.57 -17.35
N ARG A 155 -5.93 10.06 -17.01
CA ARG A 155 -6.88 10.71 -16.10
C ARG A 155 -7.36 9.77 -14.99
N SER A 156 -6.60 9.67 -13.90
CA SER A 156 -6.97 8.86 -12.71
C SER A 156 -8.35 9.21 -12.12
N SER A 157 -8.81 10.45 -12.26
CA SER A 157 -10.17 10.85 -11.84
C SER A 157 -11.31 10.20 -12.65
N LYS A 158 -10.98 9.42 -13.70
CA LYS A 158 -11.92 8.65 -14.52
C LYS A 158 -11.71 7.14 -14.41
N SER A 159 -10.87 6.71 -13.49
CA SER A 159 -10.71 5.30 -13.16
C SER A 159 -12.00 4.73 -12.59
N ILE A 160 -12.18 3.44 -12.81
CA ILE A 160 -13.33 2.66 -12.37
C ILE A 160 -13.09 2.30 -10.90
N PRO A 161 -14.07 2.51 -10.00
CA PRO A 161 -13.95 2.08 -8.62
C PRO A 161 -13.66 0.58 -8.50
N LEU A 162 -12.70 0.23 -7.66
CA LEU A 162 -12.29 -1.13 -7.39
C LEU A 162 -13.24 -1.79 -6.39
N ASP A 163 -13.64 -3.02 -6.69
CA ASP A 163 -14.26 -3.94 -5.75
C ASP A 163 -13.16 -4.82 -5.12
N VAL A 164 -12.97 -4.68 -3.81
CA VAL A 164 -12.02 -5.51 -3.06
C VAL A 164 -12.72 -6.80 -2.68
N ARG A 165 -12.20 -7.94 -3.15
CA ARG A 165 -12.72 -9.26 -2.81
C ARG A 165 -11.97 -9.80 -1.60
N MET A 166 -12.54 -9.59 -0.41
CA MET A 166 -12.14 -10.32 0.80
C MET A 166 -13.28 -11.25 1.19
N GLU A 167 -12.98 -12.53 1.35
CA GLU A 167 -14.01 -13.58 1.49
C GLU A 167 -14.43 -13.85 2.94
N ILE A 168 -13.78 -13.22 3.94
CA ILE A 168 -13.84 -13.69 5.34
C ILE A 168 -14.01 -12.50 6.30
N GLU A 169 -14.78 -12.71 7.38
CA GLU A 169 -14.91 -11.79 8.52
C GLU A 169 -13.64 -11.79 9.39
N PRO A 170 -13.31 -10.69 10.08
CA PRO A 170 -12.13 -10.64 10.96
C PRO A 170 -12.18 -11.70 12.07
N HIS A 171 -11.10 -12.49 12.26
CA HIS A 171 -11.05 -13.55 13.28
C HIS A 171 -10.07 -13.28 14.43
N GLN A 172 -9.06 -12.44 14.22
CA GLN A 172 -8.17 -11.97 15.27
C GLN A 172 -8.25 -10.45 15.35
N ILE A 173 -8.42 -9.93 16.56
CA ILE A 173 -8.61 -8.51 16.82
C ILE A 173 -7.56 -8.10 17.84
N GLY A 174 -6.62 -7.27 17.43
CA GLY A 174 -5.62 -6.69 18.30
C GLY A 174 -6.21 -5.66 19.25
N THR A 175 -5.71 -5.66 20.48
CA THR A 175 -5.95 -4.61 21.47
C THR A 175 -4.62 -3.97 21.78
N ALA A 176 -4.41 -2.74 21.31
CA ALA A 176 -3.09 -2.13 21.42
C ALA A 176 -2.91 -1.43 22.78
N PRO A 177 -1.85 -1.79 23.53
CA PRO A 177 -1.40 -1.03 24.69
C PRO A 177 -0.85 0.34 24.27
N SER A 178 -0.67 1.24 25.24
CA SER A 178 -0.09 2.57 25.00
C SER A 178 1.40 2.54 24.66
N ASN A 179 2.10 1.50 25.10
CA ASN A 179 3.50 1.21 24.76
C ASN A 179 3.54 -0.15 24.10
N ILE A 180 4.14 -0.21 22.92
CA ILE A 180 4.23 -1.41 22.10
C ILE A 180 5.70 -1.72 21.95
N GLU A 181 6.14 -2.85 22.48
CA GLU A 181 7.50 -3.35 22.28
C GLU A 181 7.67 -3.78 20.83
N MET A 182 8.74 -3.31 20.18
CA MET A 182 9.04 -3.56 18.78
C MET A 182 10.38 -4.27 18.67
N THR A 183 10.47 -5.28 17.80
CA THR A 183 11.74 -5.74 17.22
C THR A 183 11.96 -4.98 15.92
N ILE A 184 13.01 -4.15 15.87
CA ILE A 184 13.41 -3.44 14.65
C ILE A 184 14.29 -4.37 13.83
N THR A 185 13.93 -4.62 12.57
CA THR A 185 14.66 -5.56 11.70
C THR A 185 15.38 -4.88 10.57
N GLU A 186 14.96 -3.68 10.20
CA GLU A 186 15.55 -2.93 9.10
C GLU A 186 15.44 -1.44 9.38
N VAL A 187 16.53 -0.72 9.16
CA VAL A 187 16.63 0.73 9.24
C VAL A 187 17.31 1.24 7.97
N THR A 188 16.54 1.96 7.17
CA THR A 188 17.05 2.60 5.95
C THR A 188 17.01 4.12 6.10
N ASP A 189 17.48 4.82 5.06
CA ASP A 189 17.27 6.26 4.96
C ASP A 189 15.79 6.65 4.81
N ASP A 190 14.98 5.72 4.31
CA ASP A 190 13.59 5.96 3.96
C ASP A 190 12.65 5.74 5.15
N HIS A 191 12.89 4.66 5.89
CA HIS A 191 12.01 4.17 6.95
C HIS A 191 12.73 3.17 7.86
N ALA A 192 12.02 2.68 8.88
CA ALA A 192 12.40 1.49 9.64
C ALA A 192 11.25 0.49 9.64
N ILE A 193 11.56 -0.80 9.58
CA ILE A 193 10.60 -1.90 9.71
C ILE A 193 10.68 -2.45 11.13
N GLY A 194 9.54 -2.47 11.80
CA GLY A 194 9.41 -3.03 13.14
C GLY A 194 8.31 -4.08 13.21
N TYR A 195 8.52 -5.09 14.05
CA TYR A 195 7.52 -6.11 14.39
C TYR A 195 7.08 -5.92 15.84
N PRO A 196 5.79 -5.70 16.12
CA PRO A 196 5.29 -5.60 17.48
C PRO A 196 5.46 -6.94 18.21
N GLN A 197 5.58 -6.91 19.53
CA GLN A 197 5.61 -8.10 20.38
C GLN A 197 4.24 -8.39 21.02
N GLU A 198 3.30 -7.47 20.91
CA GLU A 198 1.93 -7.57 21.39
C GLU A 198 0.92 -7.69 20.23
N ASP A 199 -0.24 -8.29 20.52
CA ASP A 199 -1.36 -8.43 19.59
C ASP A 199 -2.02 -7.07 19.29
N ILE A 200 -1.47 -6.34 18.32
CA ILE A 200 -1.99 -5.05 17.84
C ILE A 200 -2.54 -5.12 16.41
N HIS A 201 -2.61 -6.32 15.84
CA HIS A 201 -3.03 -6.55 14.46
C HIS A 201 -4.37 -7.26 14.37
N THR A 202 -5.03 -7.03 13.25
CA THR A 202 -6.23 -7.75 12.84
C THR A 202 -5.85 -8.72 11.73
N GLU A 203 -6.52 -9.86 11.67
CA GLU A 203 -6.41 -10.82 10.56
C GLU A 203 -7.75 -11.00 9.86
N ILE A 204 -7.70 -11.02 8.52
CA ILE A 204 -8.87 -11.20 7.63
C ILE A 204 -8.46 -12.18 6.55
N GLY A 205 -8.94 -13.42 6.66
CA GLY A 205 -8.42 -14.52 5.85
C GLY A 205 -6.92 -14.71 6.11
N ASP A 206 -6.10 -14.66 5.07
CA ASP A 206 -4.63 -14.76 5.19
C ASP A 206 -3.93 -13.40 5.31
N LEU A 207 -4.67 -12.30 5.20
CA LEU A 207 -4.14 -10.95 5.29
C LEU A 207 -4.11 -10.48 6.75
N SER A 208 -3.15 -9.63 7.06
CA SER A 208 -2.97 -9.04 8.38
C SER A 208 -2.47 -7.61 8.31
N GLY A 209 -2.70 -6.84 9.36
CA GLY A 209 -2.18 -5.48 9.48
C GLY A 209 -2.69 -4.80 10.75
N LEU A 210 -2.31 -3.54 10.95
CA LEU A 210 -2.60 -2.80 12.17
C LEU A 210 -4.12 -2.73 12.44
N SER A 211 -4.55 -3.05 13.67
CA SER A 211 -5.97 -3.06 14.02
C SER A 211 -6.60 -1.67 14.02
N ALA A 212 -7.77 -1.58 13.40
CA ALA A 212 -8.72 -0.49 13.52
C ALA A 212 -9.78 -0.85 14.57
N GLN A 213 -10.16 0.12 15.39
CA GLN A 213 -11.22 -0.03 16.40
C GLN A 213 -12.21 1.13 16.30
N ASP A 214 -13.43 0.94 16.79
CA ASP A 214 -14.40 2.02 16.96
C ASP A 214 -14.18 2.78 18.28
N ALA A 215 -15.06 3.74 18.59
CA ALA A 215 -14.98 4.50 19.84
C ALA A 215 -15.18 3.66 21.12
N SER A 216 -15.81 2.49 21.01
CA SER A 216 -16.02 1.56 22.12
C SER A 216 -14.82 0.63 22.35
N GLY A 217 -13.83 0.66 21.45
CA GLY A 217 -12.70 -0.28 21.42
C GLY A 217 -13.03 -1.59 20.71
N SER A 218 -14.20 -1.70 20.07
CA SER A 218 -14.58 -2.88 19.29
C SER A 218 -13.86 -2.88 17.94
N ALA A 219 -13.48 -4.04 17.44
CA ALA A 219 -12.78 -4.13 16.17
C ALA A 219 -13.59 -3.59 15.00
N MET A 220 -12.91 -2.90 14.10
CA MET A 220 -13.45 -2.56 12.79
C MET A 220 -12.73 -3.31 11.66
N GLY A 221 -11.47 -3.71 11.84
CA GLY A 221 -10.72 -4.33 10.75
C GLY A 221 -9.23 -4.06 10.75
N ILE A 222 -8.62 -4.14 9.58
CA ILE A 222 -7.23 -3.77 9.28
C ILE A 222 -7.19 -2.34 8.74
N ILE A 223 -6.29 -1.50 9.26
CA ILE A 223 -6.01 -0.17 8.70
C ILE A 223 -5.08 -0.27 7.49
N ASP A 224 -5.46 0.46 6.46
CA ASP A 224 -4.62 0.80 5.32
C ASP A 224 -4.53 2.33 5.18
N GLY A 225 -3.32 2.86 5.12
CA GLY A 225 -3.12 4.30 5.02
C GLY A 225 -1.90 4.84 5.75
N GLY A 226 -1.59 6.11 5.44
CA GLY A 226 -0.49 6.86 6.02
C GLY A 226 -0.94 7.67 7.23
N LEU A 227 -0.80 7.11 8.43
CA LEU A 227 -1.23 7.78 9.65
C LEU A 227 -0.31 8.98 9.94
N SER A 228 -0.92 10.16 10.07
CA SER A 228 -0.27 11.47 10.29
C SER A 228 0.47 12.09 9.10
N HIS A 229 0.39 11.50 7.90
CA HIS A 229 0.95 12.11 6.69
C HIS A 229 0.03 12.06 5.46
N TYR A 230 -1.10 11.34 5.51
CA TYR A 230 -2.19 11.48 4.54
C TYR A 230 -3.49 11.92 5.20
N GLN A 231 -4.44 12.44 4.42
CA GLN A 231 -5.70 13.03 4.91
C GLN A 231 -6.86 12.03 4.93
N HIS A 232 -6.60 10.78 4.58
CA HIS A 232 -7.57 9.72 4.48
C HIS A 232 -6.92 8.37 4.77
N GLY A 233 -7.76 7.34 4.84
CA GLY A 233 -7.35 5.96 4.98
C GLY A 233 -8.55 5.03 4.78
N GLY A 234 -8.27 3.73 4.79
CA GLY A 234 -9.26 2.67 4.72
C GLY A 234 -9.23 1.77 5.94
N VAL A 235 -10.39 1.21 6.29
CA VAL A 235 -10.51 0.07 7.17
C VAL A 235 -11.14 -1.09 6.39
N PHE A 236 -10.48 -2.23 6.43
CA PHE A 236 -10.88 -3.47 5.76
C PHE A 236 -11.42 -4.43 6.80
N GLY A 237 -12.65 -4.92 6.66
CA GLY A 237 -13.17 -5.99 7.52
C GLY A 237 -14.53 -5.79 8.18
N ARG A 238 -15.23 -4.67 7.92
CA ARG A 238 -16.55 -4.45 8.50
C ARG A 238 -17.54 -3.92 7.47
N TYR A 239 -18.62 -4.68 7.27
CA TYR A 239 -19.74 -4.27 6.44
C TYR A 239 -20.47 -3.07 7.04
N ASN A 240 -20.98 -2.20 6.15
CA ASN A 240 -21.94 -1.15 6.47
C ASN A 240 -21.55 -0.28 7.67
N THR A 241 -20.28 0.14 7.73
CA THR A 241 -19.86 1.14 8.73
C THR A 241 -20.64 2.43 8.49
N ASP A 242 -21.22 2.99 9.56
CA ASP A 242 -22.04 4.19 9.49
C ASP A 242 -21.17 5.43 9.25
N VAL A 243 -21.66 6.35 8.41
CA VAL A 243 -21.00 7.65 8.21
C VAL A 243 -20.99 8.40 9.54
N GLY A 244 -19.82 8.89 9.94
CA GLY A 244 -19.64 9.56 11.23
C GLY A 244 -19.06 8.67 12.33
N GLU A 245 -18.96 7.35 12.12
CA GLU A 245 -18.33 6.44 13.08
C GLU A 245 -16.85 6.76 13.27
N ILE A 246 -16.38 6.74 14.52
CA ILE A 246 -14.99 7.06 14.87
C ILE A 246 -14.11 5.86 14.55
N VAL A 247 -12.98 6.12 13.89
CA VAL A 247 -11.93 5.12 13.67
C VAL A 247 -10.77 5.43 14.62
N CYS A 248 -10.32 4.40 15.34
CA CYS A 248 -9.26 4.44 16.34
C CYS A 248 -8.13 3.46 16.02
N VAL A 249 -6.91 3.79 16.45
CA VAL A 249 -5.73 2.92 16.49
C VAL A 249 -5.11 3.05 17.87
N ALA A 250 -4.89 1.94 18.56
CA ALA A 250 -4.33 1.95 19.92
C ALA A 250 -5.07 2.92 20.86
N ASN A 251 -6.41 2.89 20.84
CA ASN A 251 -7.30 3.78 21.60
C ASN A 251 -7.20 5.27 21.24
N ASN A 252 -6.48 5.64 20.19
CA ASN A 252 -6.37 7.00 19.71
C ASN A 252 -7.24 7.19 18.47
N GLN A 253 -8.13 8.18 18.48
CA GLN A 253 -8.89 8.53 17.28
C GLN A 253 -7.94 8.92 16.14
N VAL A 254 -8.11 8.26 15.00
CA VAL A 254 -7.38 8.55 13.76
C VAL A 254 -8.28 9.18 12.71
N GLY A 255 -9.59 8.97 12.77
CA GLY A 255 -10.49 9.53 11.76
C GLY A 255 -11.96 9.27 12.02
N THR A 256 -12.73 9.56 10.98
CA THR A 256 -14.17 9.39 10.97
C THR A 256 -14.59 8.79 9.62
N ALA A 257 -15.38 7.71 9.67
CA ALA A 257 -15.93 7.05 8.51
C ALA A 257 -16.72 8.05 7.65
N ALA A 258 -16.40 8.09 6.36
CA ALA A 258 -17.00 9.02 5.40
C ALA A 258 -17.83 8.31 4.33
N SER A 259 -17.49 7.06 4.01
CA SER A 259 -18.27 6.17 3.15
C SER A 259 -17.84 4.72 3.37
N SER A 260 -18.68 3.76 2.99
CA SER A 260 -18.36 2.34 2.98
C SER A 260 -18.83 1.69 1.67
N ARG A 261 -18.09 0.68 1.22
CA ARG A 261 -18.43 -0.17 0.07
C ARG A 261 -18.00 -1.60 0.38
N GLY A 262 -18.96 -2.50 0.52
CA GLY A 262 -18.68 -3.87 0.97
C GLY A 262 -17.99 -3.88 2.33
N LEU A 263 -16.84 -4.55 2.41
CA LEU A 263 -16.00 -4.65 3.61
C LEU A 263 -15.02 -3.48 3.79
N VAL A 264 -15.06 -2.49 2.91
CA VAL A 264 -14.10 -1.39 2.90
C VAL A 264 -14.78 -0.11 3.37
N THR A 265 -14.26 0.45 4.46
CA THR A 265 -14.65 1.75 4.99
C THR A 265 -13.60 2.77 4.65
N TYR A 266 -13.97 3.79 3.87
CA TYR A 266 -13.16 4.98 3.68
C TYR A 266 -13.40 5.96 4.83
N PHE A 267 -12.33 6.42 5.48
CA PHE A 267 -12.41 7.44 6.51
C PHE A 267 -11.61 8.68 6.13
N ARG A 268 -12.17 9.84 6.47
CA ARG A 268 -11.38 11.08 6.48
C ARG A 268 -10.57 11.10 7.76
N ARG A 269 -9.30 11.43 7.65
CA ARG A 269 -8.47 11.58 8.84
C ARG A 269 -8.99 12.71 9.73
N GLY A 270 -8.97 12.42 11.02
CA GLY A 270 -9.34 13.31 12.12
C GLY A 270 -8.08 13.82 12.81
N PRO A 271 -8.07 14.01 14.14
CA PRO A 271 -6.87 14.50 14.83
C PRO A 271 -5.64 13.69 14.40
N SER A 272 -4.49 14.37 14.24
CA SER A 272 -3.25 13.66 13.97
C SER A 272 -2.95 12.73 15.15
N ILE A 273 -2.22 11.65 14.91
CA ILE A 273 -1.54 10.94 16.02
C ILE A 273 -0.10 11.42 16.10
N ARG A 274 0.49 11.36 17.29
CA ARG A 274 1.95 11.49 17.46
C ARG A 274 2.49 10.11 17.74
N ALA A 275 3.43 9.67 16.92
CA ALA A 275 4.12 8.39 17.12
C ALA A 275 5.59 8.64 17.43
N SER A 276 6.17 7.82 18.31
CA SER A 276 7.61 7.85 18.61
C SER A 276 8.13 6.46 18.91
N ILE A 277 9.38 6.18 18.52
CA ILE A 277 10.13 4.97 18.88
C ILE A 277 11.30 5.40 19.78
N ASP A 278 11.34 4.91 21.03
CA ASP A 278 12.34 5.31 22.04
C ASP A 278 12.52 6.85 22.20
N GLY A 279 11.40 7.58 22.09
CA GLY A 279 11.37 9.04 22.17
C GLY A 279 11.76 9.76 20.88
N ILE A 280 12.22 9.05 19.85
CA ILE A 280 12.46 9.59 18.51
C ILE A 280 11.10 9.80 17.84
N GLU A 281 10.76 11.07 17.61
CA GLU A 281 9.47 11.42 17.02
C GLU A 281 9.41 11.07 15.53
N LEU A 282 8.36 10.35 15.16
CA LEU A 282 8.08 9.92 13.79
C LEU A 282 7.31 10.99 13.02
N ARG A 283 7.41 10.96 11.68
CA ARG A 283 6.44 11.63 10.80
C ARG A 283 5.08 10.94 10.88
N GLY A 284 5.08 9.61 11.01
CA GLY A 284 3.88 8.81 11.06
C GLY A 284 4.17 7.32 10.91
N LEU A 285 3.10 6.58 10.62
CA LEU A 285 3.13 5.14 10.39
C LEU A 285 2.50 4.85 9.02
N SER A 286 3.15 4.00 8.22
CA SER A 286 2.55 3.51 6.97
C SER A 286 1.98 2.11 7.22
N CYS A 287 0.68 1.99 7.03
CA CYS A 287 -0.10 0.79 7.30
C CYS A 287 -0.57 0.18 5.98
N PHE A 288 -0.51 -1.14 5.88
CA PHE A 288 -0.78 -1.91 4.67
C PHE A 288 -1.50 -3.22 5.01
N LEU A 289 -1.99 -3.90 3.97
CA LEU A 289 -2.48 -5.26 4.03
C LEU A 289 -1.34 -6.22 3.69
N TYR A 290 -0.94 -7.05 4.66
CA TYR A 290 0.21 -7.94 4.54
C TYR A 290 -0.21 -9.40 4.43
N PRO A 291 0.31 -10.15 3.43
CA PRO A 291 0.18 -11.60 3.39
C PRO A 291 1.10 -12.27 4.44
N PRO A 292 0.97 -13.59 4.68
CA PRO A 292 1.64 -14.29 5.78
C PRO A 292 3.17 -14.17 5.80
N GLN A 293 3.80 -13.92 4.65
CA GLN A 293 5.25 -13.82 4.47
C GLN A 293 5.85 -12.60 5.21
N TYR A 294 5.05 -11.58 5.53
CA TYR A 294 5.50 -10.39 6.28
C TYR A 294 5.18 -10.50 7.77
N LYS A 295 4.99 -11.72 8.29
CA LYS A 295 4.85 -11.97 9.73
C LYS A 295 6.16 -12.48 10.34
N LYS A 296 6.50 -11.98 11.53
CA LYS A 296 7.53 -12.54 12.39
C LYS A 296 6.91 -12.90 13.73
N ARG A 297 7.05 -14.16 14.15
CA ARG A 297 6.38 -14.69 15.36
C ARG A 297 4.86 -14.44 15.38
N GLY A 298 4.23 -14.53 14.20
CA GLY A 298 2.79 -14.30 14.03
C GLY A 298 2.38 -12.83 13.89
N MET A 299 3.27 -11.87 14.14
CA MET A 299 2.96 -10.44 14.09
C MET A 299 3.33 -9.85 12.73
N PRO A 300 2.45 -9.07 12.07
CA PRO A 300 2.80 -8.37 10.84
C PRO A 300 3.74 -7.21 11.12
N GLN A 301 4.51 -6.82 10.09
CA GLN A 301 5.38 -5.66 10.18
C GLN A 301 4.61 -4.34 10.24
N LEU A 302 5.27 -3.30 10.77
CA LEU A 302 4.81 -1.91 10.75
C LEU A 302 5.95 -1.02 10.25
N ILE A 303 5.63 -0.12 9.31
CA ILE A 303 6.62 0.78 8.73
C ILE A 303 6.61 2.11 9.48
N LEU A 304 7.74 2.41 10.12
CA LEU A 304 7.98 3.63 10.90
C LEU A 304 8.61 4.69 9.99
N ILE A 305 8.01 5.89 9.96
CA ILE A 305 8.44 6.94 9.03
C ILE A 305 9.23 8.03 9.78
N PRO A 306 10.51 8.29 9.45
CA PRO A 306 11.27 9.35 10.09
C PRO A 306 10.75 10.72 9.64
N LYS A 307 11.04 11.79 10.39
CA LYS A 307 10.62 13.17 10.05
C LYS A 307 11.20 13.70 8.74
N ARG A 308 12.34 13.17 8.32
CA ARG A 308 13.09 13.53 7.11
C ARG A 308 13.83 12.29 6.59
N TYR A 309 14.18 12.30 5.32
CA TYR A 309 15.09 11.32 4.70
C TYR A 309 16.41 11.23 5.49
N GLY A 310 16.88 10.01 5.75
CA GLY A 310 18.03 9.71 6.60
C GLY A 310 17.80 9.97 8.10
N GLY A 311 16.55 10.17 8.52
CA GLY A 311 16.23 10.65 9.87
C GLY A 311 16.45 9.65 11.00
N PHE A 312 16.64 8.35 10.70
CA PHE A 312 16.99 7.33 11.68
C PHE A 312 18.48 7.03 11.78
N ARG A 313 19.31 7.57 10.88
CA ARG A 313 20.76 7.34 10.89
C ARG A 313 21.33 7.66 12.28
N HIS A 314 22.06 6.70 12.85
CA HIS A 314 22.67 6.79 14.19
C HIS A 314 21.69 6.92 15.36
N LEU A 315 20.38 6.75 15.12
CA LEU A 315 19.35 6.79 16.16
C LEU A 315 18.68 5.44 16.36
N LEU A 316 18.57 4.63 15.30
CA LEU A 316 18.10 3.25 15.33
C LEU A 316 19.11 2.35 14.61
N GLU A 317 19.12 1.08 14.98
CA GLU A 317 19.99 0.06 14.40
C GLU A 317 19.17 -1.16 13.99
N ASP A 318 19.64 -1.89 12.99
CA ASP A 318 19.07 -3.18 12.61
C ASP A 318 19.16 -4.18 13.77
N ASP A 319 18.22 -5.13 13.81
CA ASP A 319 18.14 -6.17 14.83
C ASP A 319 18.11 -5.66 16.29
N SER A 320 17.64 -4.43 16.49
CA SER A 320 17.46 -3.81 17.81
C SER A 320 16.03 -3.98 18.34
N SER A 321 15.81 -3.55 19.58
CA SER A 321 14.48 -3.46 20.17
C SER A 321 14.19 -2.02 20.57
N GLY A 322 12.92 -1.62 20.51
CA GLY A 322 12.50 -0.29 20.93
C GLY A 322 11.03 -0.26 21.34
N THR A 323 10.63 0.83 21.99
CA THR A 323 9.24 1.04 22.43
C THR A 323 8.53 2.04 21.54
N LEU A 324 7.56 1.57 20.75
CA LEU A 324 6.65 2.42 20.00
C LEU A 324 5.57 2.97 20.93
N ARG A 325 5.36 4.29 20.86
CA ARG A 325 4.25 4.98 21.53
C ARG A 325 3.39 5.66 20.49
N ILE A 326 2.07 5.56 20.66
CA ILE A 326 1.07 6.25 19.84
C ILE A 326 0.18 7.06 20.78
N GLU A 327 0.16 8.37 20.57
CA GLU A 327 -0.55 9.32 21.42
C GLU A 327 -1.45 10.24 20.58
N PRO A 328 -2.47 10.88 21.19
CA PRO A 328 -3.26 11.88 20.48
C PRO A 328 -2.38 13.07 20.10
N GLY A 329 -2.42 13.48 18.82
CA GLY A 329 -1.78 14.69 18.34
C GLY A 329 -2.59 15.93 18.73
N ARG A 330 -1.89 17.03 19.01
CA ARG A 330 -2.53 18.34 19.29
C ARG A 330 -2.76 19.19 18.04
N ASP A 331 -2.17 18.79 16.91
CA ASP A 331 -2.18 19.54 15.65
C ASP A 331 -3.06 18.88 14.59
N ARG A 332 -3.63 19.70 13.69
CA ARG A 332 -4.24 19.21 12.43
C ARG A 332 -3.13 18.66 11.52
N ILE A 333 -3.47 17.64 10.71
CA ILE A 333 -2.54 17.01 9.76
C ILE A 333 -1.94 18.08 8.84
N ARG A 334 -0.60 18.13 8.79
CA ARG A 334 0.13 19.11 7.96
C ARG A 334 -0.11 18.77 6.47
N HIS A 335 -0.48 19.77 5.69
CA HIS A 335 -0.56 19.65 4.24
C HIS A 335 0.86 19.64 3.66
N GLU A 336 1.25 18.59 2.96
CA GLU A 336 2.39 18.63 2.02
C GLU A 336 1.96 18.07 0.66
N ASP A 337 2.28 18.88 -0.36
CA ASP A 337 2.23 18.68 -1.81
C ASP A 337 1.10 17.82 -2.40
N ARG A 338 -0.01 18.50 -2.73
CA ARG A 338 -0.74 18.14 -3.95
C ARG A 338 0.17 18.47 -5.14
N HIS A 339 0.96 17.51 -5.59
CA HIS A 339 1.47 17.58 -6.95
C HIS A 339 0.27 17.30 -7.85
N GLU A 340 -0.41 18.39 -8.26
CA GLU A 340 -1.33 18.35 -9.40
C GLU A 340 -0.53 17.83 -10.61
N SER A 341 -0.81 16.58 -10.98
CA SER A 341 -0.40 16.01 -12.26
C SER A 341 -1.33 16.47 -13.38
#